data_AF-A0A958LXC5-F1
#
_entry.id   AF-A0A958LXC5-F1
#
_cell.length_a   1.000
_cell.length_b   1.000
_cell.length_c   1.000
_cell.angle_alpha   90.00
_cell.angle_beta   90.00
_cell.angle_gamma   90.00
#
_symmetry.space_group_name_H-M   'P 1'
#
loop_
_entity.id
_entity.type
_entity.pdbx_description
1 polymer ?
#
loop_
_entity_poly.entity_id
_entity_poly.type
_entity_poly.pdbx_seq_one_letter_code
_entity_poly.pdbx_strand_id
1 'polypeptide(L)' 'MKESDFEGTVILEKMAALEKIDEFFDAIDSDDFEKVKFLLRQANVDHEIIAMVIQKMMTGDSRD' A
#
# COMPACT_ATOMS: atom_id res chain seq x y z
N MET A 1 7.81 12.08 -15.43
CA MET A 1 8.17 10.97 -14.51
C MET A 1 6.88 10.49 -13.87
N LYS A 2 6.66 9.18 -13.82
CA LYS A 2 5.43 8.57 -13.30
C LYS A 2 5.37 8.78 -11.78
N GLU A 3 4.61 9.76 -11.30
CA GLU A 3 4.45 10.03 -9.86
C GLU A 3 3.93 8.77 -9.09
N SER A 4 3.11 7.93 -9.73
CA SER A 4 2.60 6.69 -9.13
C SER A 4 3.61 5.56 -8.91
N ASP A 5 4.71 5.49 -9.67
CA ASP A 5 5.74 4.45 -9.49
C ASP A 5 6.58 4.74 -8.23
N PHE A 6 6.76 6.03 -7.92
CA PHE A 6 7.56 6.51 -6.80
C PHE A 6 6.91 6.16 -5.46
N GLU A 7 5.60 6.34 -5.35
CA GLU A 7 4.86 6.04 -4.10
C GLU A 7 4.76 4.53 -3.84
N GLY A 8 4.53 3.72 -4.88
CA GLY A 8 4.46 2.26 -4.74
C GLY A 8 5.78 1.66 -4.27
N THR A 9 6.90 2.11 -4.86
CA THR A 9 8.25 1.62 -4.49
C THR A 9 8.59 1.99 -3.05
N VAL A 10 8.36 3.25 -2.65
CA VAL A 10 8.66 3.73 -1.28
C VAL A 10 7.85 2.99 -0.22
N ILE A 11 6.59 2.66 -0.51
CA ILE A 11 5.77 1.86 0.42
C ILE A 11 6.36 0.47 0.59
N LEU A 12 6.74 -0.20 -0.50
CA LEU A 12 7.34 -1.53 -0.46
C LEU A 12 8.67 -1.51 0.30
N GLU A 13 9.51 -0.50 0.09
CA GLU A 13 10.77 -0.33 0.83
C GLU A 13 10.53 -0.14 2.33
N LYS A 14 9.54 0.68 2.72
CA LYS A 14 9.19 0.85 4.13
C LYS A 14 8.62 -0.41 4.75
N MET A 15 7.82 -1.19 4.02
CA MET A 15 7.34 -2.50 4.48
C MET A 15 8.49 -3.51 4.59
N ALA A 16 9.45 -3.47 3.67
CA ALA A 16 10.63 -4.34 3.68
C ALA A 16 11.45 -4.10 4.95
N ALA A 17 11.67 -2.83 5.28
CA ALA A 17 12.41 -2.42 6.46
C ALA A 17 11.74 -2.85 7.79
N LEU A 18 10.42 -3.13 7.75
CA LEU A 18 9.66 -3.61 8.89
C LEU A 18 9.43 -5.13 8.88
N GLU A 19 9.95 -5.85 7.88
CA GLU A 19 9.69 -7.28 7.65
C GLU A 19 8.19 -7.60 7.48
N LYS A 20 7.41 -6.62 7.00
CA LYS A 20 5.95 -6.71 6.83
C LYS A 20 5.50 -6.76 5.38
N ILE A 21 6.42 -7.02 4.46
CA ILE A 21 6.11 -7.15 3.03
C ILE A 21 5.06 -8.24 2.82
N ASP A 22 5.26 -9.43 3.37
CA ASP A 22 4.31 -10.54 3.24
C ASP A 22 2.95 -10.18 3.81
N GLU A 23 2.89 -9.60 5.02
CA GLU A 23 1.62 -9.15 5.62
C GLU A 23 0.92 -8.08 4.79
N PHE A 24 1.67 -7.20 4.14
CA PHE A 24 1.13 -6.17 3.27
C PHE A 24 0.53 -6.79 2.01
N PHE A 25 1.24 -7.67 1.31
CA PHE A 25 0.72 -8.32 0.11
C PHE A 25 -0.46 -9.25 0.41
N ASP A 26 -0.43 -9.99 1.52
CA ASP A 26 -1.55 -10.79 2.03
C ASP A 26 -2.80 -9.94 2.25
N ALA A 27 -2.63 -8.76 2.86
CA ALA A 27 -3.70 -7.80 3.06
C ALA A 27 -4.20 -7.19 1.73
N ILE A 28 -3.32 -7.02 0.73
CA ILE A 28 -3.74 -6.58 -0.60
C ILE A 28 -4.60 -7.65 -1.29
N ASP A 29 -4.13 -8.89 -1.33
CA ASP A 29 -4.78 -10.02 -2.02
C ASP A 29 -6.13 -10.38 -1.38
N SER A 30 -6.26 -10.20 -0.07
CA SER A 30 -7.49 -10.46 0.69
C SER A 30 -8.46 -9.25 0.75
N ASP A 31 -8.19 -8.16 0.02
CA ASP A 31 -8.96 -6.90 0.08
C ASP A 31 -9.10 -6.35 1.52
N ASP A 32 -8.08 -6.57 2.34
CA ASP A 32 -8.10 -6.33 3.79
C ASP A 32 -7.67 -4.88 4.10
N PHE A 33 -8.53 -3.93 3.72
CA PHE A 33 -8.28 -2.48 3.80
C PHE A 33 -7.88 -2.00 5.20
N GLU A 34 -8.41 -2.61 6.25
CA GLU A 34 -8.07 -2.26 7.63
C GLU A 34 -6.62 -2.64 7.96
N LYS A 35 -6.21 -3.84 7.55
CA LYS A 35 -4.85 -4.34 7.75
C LYS A 35 -3.84 -3.53 6.94
N VAL A 36 -4.16 -3.19 5.69
CA VAL A 36 -3.32 -2.30 4.86
C VAL A 36 -3.12 -0.93 5.52
N LYS A 37 -4.19 -0.29 6.01
CA LYS A 37 -4.08 1.00 6.73
C LYS A 37 -3.19 0.89 7.97
N PHE A 38 -3.35 -0.18 8.74
CA PHE A 38 -2.56 -0.40 9.95
C PHE A 38 -1.07 -0.53 9.62
N LEU A 39 -0.72 -1.34 8.62
CA LEU A 39 0.65 -1.54 8.17
C LEU A 39 1.29 -0.25 7.66
N LEU A 40 0.58 0.48 6.78
CA LEU A 40 1.06 1.76 6.26
C LEU A 40 1.28 2.80 7.37
N ARG A 41 0.40 2.84 8.37
CA ARG A 41 0.57 3.72 9.53
C ARG A 41 1.79 3.34 10.37
N GLN A 42 2.07 2.04 10.53
CA GLN A 42 3.29 1.57 11.19
C GLN A 42 4.56 1.94 10.42
N ALA A 43 4.49 1.94 9.09
CA ALA A 43 5.54 2.41 8.19
C ALA A 43 5.71 3.94 8.15
N ASN A 44 4.97 4.67 8.99
CA ASN A 44 4.98 6.13 9.02
C ASN A 44 4.68 6.72 7.64
N VAL A 45 3.70 6.14 6.96
CA VAL A 45 3.20 6.61 5.66
C VAL A 45 2.11 7.65 5.91
N ASP A 46 2.14 8.74 5.15
CA ASP A 46 1.17 9.81 5.24
C ASP A 46 -0.26 9.36 4.92
N HIS A 47 -1.22 9.99 5.59
CA HIS A 47 -2.63 9.66 5.44
C HIS A 47 -3.15 9.84 4.00
N GLU A 48 -2.59 10.80 3.24
CA GLU A 48 -2.92 11.00 1.82
C GLU A 48 -2.50 9.80 0.96
N ILE A 49 -1.29 9.28 1.18
CA ILE A 49 -0.76 8.09 0.50
C ILE A 49 -1.63 6.87 0.86
N ILE A 50 -1.97 6.71 2.15
CA ILE A 50 -2.85 5.62 2.61
C ILE A 50 -4.19 5.69 1.90
N ALA A 51 -4.81 6.87 1.84
CA ALA A 51 -6.08 7.05 1.14
C ALA A 51 -5.95 6.71 -0.35
N MET A 52 -4.83 7.08 -0.99
CA MET A 52 -4.58 6.75 -2.39
C MET A 52 -4.43 5.24 -2.62
N VAL A 53 -3.69 4.52 -1.77
CA VAL A 53 -3.52 3.07 -1.86
C VAL A 53 -4.87 2.37 -1.71
N ILE A 54 -5.64 2.76 -0.69
CA ILE A 54 -6.98 2.19 -0.46
C ILE A 54 -7.91 2.49 -1.62
N GLN A 55 -7.86 3.69 -2.20
CA GLN A 55 -8.59 4.02 -3.42
C GLN A 55 -8.15 3.18 -4.61
N LYS A 56 -6.85 2.95 -4.80
CA LYS A 56 -6.33 2.08 -5.88
C LYS A 56 -6.80 0.63 -5.72
N MET A 57 -6.81 0.11 -4.50
CA MET A 57 -7.32 -1.23 -4.20
C MET A 57 -8.83 -1.33 -4.47
N MET A 58 -9.61 -0.33 -4.02
CA MET A 58 -11.05 -0.26 -4.28
C MET A 58 -11.39 -0.09 -5.76
N THR A 59 -10.52 0.57 -6.52
CA THR A 59 -10.64 0.73 -7.98
C THR A 59 -9.97 -0.43 -8.72
N GLY A 60 -9.71 -1.54 -8.01
CA GLY A 60 -8.97 -2.71 -8.46
C GLY A 60 -9.19 -3.02 -9.94
N ASP A 61 -8.08 -3.04 -10.67
CA ASP A 61 -7.90 -3.85 -11.86
C ASP A 61 -8.94 -3.66 -12.98
N SER A 62 -9.02 -2.46 -13.54
CA SER A 62 -9.51 -2.28 -14.91
C SER A 62 -8.61 -1.31 -15.66
N ARG A 63 -7.41 -1.76 -15.98
CA ARG A 63 -6.62 -1.16 -17.05
C ARG A 63 -6.06 -2.27 -17.95
N ASP A 64 -6.90 -2.59 -18.94
CA ASP A 64 -6.54 -3.09 -20.27
C ASP A 64 -5.21 -2.49 -20.79
#